data_AF-C7RFU1-F1
#
_entry.id   AF-C7RFU1-F1
#
_cell.length_a   1.000
_cell.length_b   1.000
_cell.length_c   1.000
_cell.angle_alpha   90.00
_cell.angle_beta   90.00
_cell.angle_gamma   90.00
#
_symmetry.space_group_name_H-M   'P 1'
#
loop_
_entity.id
_entity.type
_entity.pdbx_description
1 polymer ?
#
loop_
_entity_poly.entity_id
_entity_poly.type
_entity_poly.pdbx_seq_one_letter_code
_entity_poly.pdbx_strand_id
1 'polypeptide(L)'
;MEYKKFLEYFAKFSLGVFILGGIYTIGRPKTKAVKDYRLTDDLTYTGDLYQGKFQGNGVLKAKEGIFKGDFDKGRIGKDGVYIGDNFYYIKENGQVKIKFNDGRIYKKAKGKWEEVEDEN
;
A
#
# COMPACT_ATOMS: atom_id res chain seq x y z
N MET A 1 -39.42 24.24 -34.64
CA MET A 1 -38.23 24.76 -33.94
C MET A 1 -37.18 25.07 -34.99
N GLU A 2 -36.60 26.27 -35.02
CA GLU A 2 -35.54 26.59 -36.00
C GLU A 2 -34.31 25.72 -35.77
N TYR A 3 -33.77 25.13 -36.84
CA TYR A 3 -32.60 24.26 -36.81
C TYR A 3 -31.40 24.88 -36.08
N LYS A 4 -31.16 26.19 -36.28
CA LYS A 4 -30.07 26.92 -35.60
C LYS A 4 -30.23 26.98 -34.09
N LYS A 5 -31.46 27.20 -33.59
CA LYS A 5 -31.76 27.22 -32.15
C LYS A 5 -31.61 25.82 -31.54
N PHE A 6 -32.05 24.77 -32.26
CA PHE A 6 -31.82 23.38 -31.83
C PHE A 6 -30.33 23.06 -31.72
N LEU A 7 -29.54 23.43 -32.74
CA LEU A 7 -28.09 23.19 -32.74
C LEU A 7 -27.39 23.91 -31.57
N GLU A 8 -27.81 25.14 -31.25
CA GLU A 8 -27.30 25.90 -30.10
C GLU A 8 -27.62 25.23 -28.76
N TYR A 9 -28.87 24.78 -28.57
CA TYR A 9 -29.26 24.03 -27.36
C TYR A 9 -28.50 22.71 -27.24
N PHE A 10 -28.35 21.97 -28.34
CA PHE A 10 -27.61 20.71 -28.36
C PHE A 10 -26.11 20.91 -28.05
N ALA A 11 -25.51 21.98 -28.57
CA ALA A 11 -24.12 22.33 -28.28
C ALA A 11 -23.93 22.69 -26.80
N LYS A 12 -24.83 23.51 -26.22
CA LYS A 12 -24.80 23.86 -24.78
C LYS A 12 -25.00 22.64 -23.89
N PHE A 13 -25.93 21.76 -24.25
CA PHE A 13 -26.15 20.50 -23.55
C PHE A 13 -24.92 19.60 -23.60
N SER A 14 -24.35 19.40 -24.79
CA SER A 14 -23.14 18.58 -24.97
C SER A 14 -21.96 19.15 -24.17
N LEU A 15 -21.76 20.47 -24.20
CA LEU A 15 -20.72 21.13 -23.40
C LEU A 15 -20.93 20.90 -21.90
N GLY A 16 -22.18 20.99 -21.43
CA GLY A 16 -22.54 20.65 -20.05
C GLY A 16 -22.17 19.23 -19.67
N VAL A 17 -22.48 18.24 -20.53
CA VAL A 17 -22.10 16.83 -20.32
C VAL A 17 -20.59 16.64 -20.29
N PHE A 18 -19.83 17.30 -21.19
CA PHE A 18 -18.37 17.24 -21.20
C PHE A 18 -17.74 17.84 -19.94
N ILE A 19 -18.24 18.99 -19.47
CA ILE A 19 -17.76 19.63 -18.24
C ILE A 19 -18.04 18.71 -17.04
N LEU A 20 -19.25 18.18 -16.92
CA LEU A 20 -19.62 17.26 -15.85
C LEU A 20 -18.78 15.97 -15.87
N GLY A 21 -18.58 15.39 -17.05
CA GLY A 21 -17.70 14.24 -17.25
C GLY A 21 -16.24 14.53 -16.86
N GLY A 22 -15.72 15.71 -17.24
CA GLY A 22 -14.37 16.15 -16.88
C GLY A 22 -14.19 16.29 -15.37
N ILE A 23 -15.11 16.98 -14.70
CA ILE A 23 -15.11 17.12 -13.23
C ILE A 23 -15.18 15.74 -12.56
N TYR A 24 -16.05 14.86 -13.04
CA TYR A 24 -16.19 13.51 -12.51
C TYR A 24 -14.91 12.68 -12.61
N THR A 25 -14.18 12.82 -13.71
CA THR A 25 -12.95 12.05 -13.96
C THR A 25 -11.79 12.57 -13.11
N ILE A 26 -11.70 13.88 -12.89
CA ILE A 26 -10.63 14.51 -12.10
C ILE A 26 -10.89 14.39 -10.59
N GLY A 27 -12.15 14.49 -10.16
CA GLY A 27 -12.53 14.54 -8.75
C GLY A 27 -12.50 13.20 -8.00
N ARG A 28 -12.30 12.07 -8.69
CA ARG A 28 -12.24 10.77 -8.02
C ARG A 28 -10.94 10.62 -7.23
N PRO A 29 -11.01 10.27 -5.93
CA PRO A 29 -9.81 9.99 -5.16
C PRO A 29 -9.09 8.78 -5.75
N LYS A 30 -7.79 8.93 -6.02
CA LYS A 30 -6.95 7.84 -6.53
C LYS A 30 -6.57 6.83 -5.45
N THR A 31 -6.71 7.24 -4.19
CA THR A 31 -6.44 6.44 -2.99
C THR A 31 -7.73 5.89 -2.40
N LYS A 32 -7.68 4.64 -1.95
CA LYS A 32 -8.77 3.98 -1.22
C LYS A 32 -8.19 3.24 -0.02
N ALA A 33 -8.57 3.65 1.18
CA ALA A 33 -8.28 2.88 2.39
C ALA A 33 -9.11 1.59 2.40
N VAL A 34 -8.47 0.46 2.68
CA VAL A 34 -9.11 -0.85 2.77
C VAL A 34 -8.73 -1.54 4.07
N LYS A 35 -9.67 -2.32 4.60
CA LYS A 35 -9.49 -3.12 5.80
C LYS A 35 -9.82 -4.57 5.47
N ASP A 36 -8.93 -5.48 5.90
CA ASP A 36 -9.05 -6.93 5.68
C ASP A 36 -9.39 -7.28 4.22
N TYR A 37 -8.77 -6.57 3.26
CA TYR A 37 -8.94 -6.77 1.83
C TYR A 37 -8.38 -8.14 1.42
N ARG A 38 -9.28 -9.06 1.07
CA ARG A 38 -8.95 -10.44 0.73
C ARG A 38 -8.36 -10.53 -0.68
N LEU A 39 -7.12 -10.98 -0.79
CA LEU A 39 -6.45 -11.26 -2.06
C LEU A 39 -6.62 -12.73 -2.45
N THR A 40 -6.44 -13.61 -1.47
CA THR A 40 -6.71 -15.05 -1.54
C THR A 40 -7.28 -15.50 -0.19
N ASP A 41 -7.59 -16.79 -0.03
CA ASP A 41 -8.18 -17.31 1.21
C ASP A 41 -7.34 -17.06 2.47
N ASP A 42 -6.01 -17.11 2.32
CA ASP A 42 -5.05 -16.99 3.41
C ASP A 42 -4.28 -15.65 3.40
N LEU A 43 -4.61 -14.73 2.48
CA LEU A 43 -3.89 -13.47 2.30
C LEU A 43 -4.83 -12.26 2.37
N THR A 44 -4.62 -11.42 3.38
CA THR A 44 -5.41 -10.19 3.59
C THR A 44 -4.53 -8.97 3.74
N TYR A 45 -5.00 -7.82 3.25
CA TYR A 45 -4.29 -6.55 3.34
C TYR A 45 -5.14 -5.47 4.03
N THR A 46 -4.52 -4.68 4.89
CA THR A 46 -5.10 -3.46 5.47
C THR A 46 -4.16 -2.30 5.23
N GLY A 47 -4.65 -1.21 4.66
CA GLY A 47 -3.84 -0.05 4.28
C GLY A 47 -4.45 0.71 3.11
N ASP A 48 -3.65 1.49 2.41
CA ASP A 48 -4.10 2.28 1.28
C ASP A 48 -3.83 1.61 -0.06
N LEU A 49 -4.81 1.71 -0.96
CA LEU A 49 -4.67 1.33 -2.36
C LEU A 49 -4.59 2.59 -3.23
N TYR A 50 -3.50 2.78 -3.96
CA TYR A 50 -3.40 3.79 -5.01
C TYR A 50 -3.56 3.13 -6.38
N GLN A 51 -4.61 3.50 -7.12
CA GLN A 51 -4.94 2.89 -8.43
C GLN A 51 -4.97 1.35 -8.39
N GLY A 52 -5.50 0.78 -7.30
CA GLY A 52 -5.63 -0.68 -7.11
C GLY A 52 -4.36 -1.40 -6.65
N LYS A 53 -3.28 -0.66 -6.32
CA LYS A 53 -2.02 -1.23 -5.81
C LYS A 53 -1.78 -0.80 -4.37
N PHE A 54 -1.19 -1.67 -3.54
CA PHE A 54 -0.77 -1.31 -2.18
C PHE A 54 0.16 -0.10 -2.20
N GLN A 55 -0.09 0.88 -1.33
CA GLN A 55 0.67 2.12 -1.26
C GLN A 55 0.74 2.61 0.19
N GLY A 56 1.89 3.17 0.57
CA GLY A 56 2.13 3.72 1.90
C GLY A 56 2.18 2.63 2.98
N ASN A 57 1.90 3.02 4.22
CA ASN A 57 1.95 2.08 5.34
C ASN A 57 0.77 1.10 5.31
N GLY A 58 1.07 -0.18 5.40
CA GLY A 58 0.06 -1.23 5.41
C GLY A 58 0.45 -2.46 6.22
N VAL A 59 -0.51 -3.36 6.35
CA VAL A 59 -0.37 -4.65 7.02
C VAL A 59 -0.84 -5.73 6.07
N LEU A 60 0.07 -6.61 5.67
CA LEU A 60 -0.21 -7.80 4.87
C LEU A 60 -0.15 -9.01 5.81
N LYS A 61 -1.27 -9.69 6.01
CA LYS A 61 -1.36 -10.92 6.80
C LYS A 61 -1.42 -12.10 5.83
N ALA A 62 -0.45 -12.99 5.96
CA ALA A 62 -0.40 -14.29 5.30
C ALA A 62 -0.54 -15.40 6.35
N LYS A 63 -0.66 -16.65 5.91
CA LYS A 63 -0.67 -17.81 6.81
C LYS A 63 0.63 -17.97 7.58
N GLU A 64 1.75 -17.63 6.94
CA GLU A 64 3.11 -17.81 7.45
C GLU A 64 3.57 -16.66 8.37
N GLY A 65 2.81 -15.57 8.42
CA GLY A 65 3.18 -14.40 9.21
C GLY A 65 2.53 -13.10 8.77
N ILE A 66 2.94 -12.02 9.42
CA ILE A 66 2.39 -10.68 9.21
C ILE A 66 3.51 -9.73 8.83
N PHE A 67 3.41 -9.11 7.67
CA PHE A 67 4.25 -7.99 7.29
C PHE A 67 3.56 -6.66 7.60
N LYS A 68 4.27 -5.76 8.29
CA LYS A 68 3.85 -4.38 8.57
C LYS A 68 4.93 -3.44 8.06
N GLY A 69 4.58 -2.51 7.17
CA GLY A 69 5.59 -1.58 6.66
C GLY A 69 5.10 -0.77 5.48
N ASP A 70 6.06 -0.15 4.79
CA ASP A 70 5.80 0.66 3.62
C ASP A 70 5.53 -0.21 2.39
N PHE A 71 4.67 0.28 1.50
CA PHE A 71 4.38 -0.29 0.21
C PHE A 71 4.50 0.79 -0.87
N ASP A 72 5.17 0.48 -1.98
CA ASP A 72 5.22 1.36 -3.14
C ASP A 72 4.81 0.62 -4.40
N LYS A 73 3.74 1.09 -5.05
CA LYS A 73 3.22 0.54 -6.31
C LYS A 73 2.99 -0.98 -6.26
N GLY A 74 2.48 -1.47 -5.14
CA GLY A 74 2.14 -2.88 -4.92
C GLY A 74 3.31 -3.77 -4.51
N ARG A 75 4.49 -3.20 -4.23
CA ARG A 75 5.67 -3.93 -3.73
C ARG A 75 5.93 -3.56 -2.28
N ILE A 76 6.53 -4.50 -1.54
CA ILE A 76 7.09 -4.22 -0.22
C ILE A 76 8.16 -3.13 -0.37
N GLY A 77 8.04 -2.08 0.43
CA GLY A 77 8.90 -0.92 0.45
C GLY A 77 10.27 -1.19 1.08
N LYS A 78 10.96 -0.11 1.42
CA LYS A 78 12.32 -0.22 1.98
C LYS A 78 12.31 -0.71 3.41
N ASP A 79 11.36 -0.24 4.20
CA ASP A 79 11.31 -0.46 5.64
C ASP A 79 10.04 -1.22 6.03
N GLY A 80 10.15 -2.00 7.10
CA GLY A 80 9.06 -2.79 7.63
C GLY A 80 9.51 -3.91 8.55
N VAL A 81 8.54 -4.53 9.19
CA VAL A 81 8.69 -5.63 10.12
C VAL A 81 7.89 -6.82 9.60
N TYR A 82 8.56 -7.93 9.39
CA TYR A 82 7.92 -9.22 9.21
C TYR A 82 7.90 -9.95 10.55
N ILE A 83 6.71 -10.34 10.98
CA ILE A 83 6.43 -11.07 12.21
C ILE A 83 6.14 -12.51 11.79
N GLY A 84 7.09 -13.40 12.01
CA GLY A 84 6.89 -14.85 11.88
C GLY A 84 6.63 -15.49 13.25
N ASP A 85 6.53 -16.82 13.27
CA ASP A 85 6.21 -17.55 14.51
C ASP A 85 7.28 -17.39 15.61
N ASN A 86 8.55 -17.50 15.22
CA ASN A 86 9.68 -17.56 16.16
C ASN A 86 10.64 -16.36 16.07
N PHE A 87 10.40 -15.46 15.12
CA PHE A 87 11.31 -14.35 14.84
C PHE A 87 10.59 -13.13 14.28
N TYR A 88 11.24 -11.99 14.48
CA TYR A 88 10.90 -10.71 13.90
C TYR A 88 12.04 -10.31 12.96
N TYR A 89 11.75 -10.15 11.68
CA TYR A 89 12.67 -9.56 10.72
C TYR A 89 12.34 -8.08 10.58
N ILE A 90 13.26 -7.22 11.01
CA ILE A 90 13.10 -5.78 11.07
C ILE A 90 14.06 -5.16 10.07
N LYS A 91 13.53 -4.39 9.13
CA LYS A 91 14.33 -3.59 8.20
C LYS A 91 13.97 -2.12 8.39
N GLU A 92 14.97 -1.33 8.74
CA GLU A 92 14.81 0.08 9.06
C GLU A 92 16.06 0.85 8.64
N ASN A 93 15.90 1.92 7.86
CA ASN A 93 16.99 2.78 7.39
C ASN A 93 18.12 1.99 6.69
N GLY A 94 17.75 0.92 5.98
CA GLY A 94 18.70 0.02 5.30
C GLY A 94 19.46 -0.95 6.22
N GLN A 95 19.28 -0.86 7.53
CA GLN A 95 19.76 -1.85 8.49
C GLN A 95 18.76 -2.99 8.61
N VAL A 96 19.27 -4.21 8.79
CA VAL A 96 18.45 -5.40 8.98
C VAL A 96 18.79 -6.02 10.32
N LYS A 97 17.77 -6.27 11.13
CA LYS A 97 17.85 -6.95 12.42
C LYS A 97 16.90 -8.15 12.42
N ILE A 98 17.33 -9.26 12.99
CA ILE A 98 16.47 -10.41 13.28
C ILE A 98 16.44 -10.58 14.79
N LYS A 99 15.25 -10.50 15.39
CA LYS A 99 15.03 -10.77 16.82
C LYS A 99 14.30 -12.09 16.95
N PHE A 100 14.87 -13.05 17.65
CA PHE A 100 14.22 -14.31 17.97
C PHE A 100 13.42 -14.19 19.27
N ASN A 101 12.42 -15.05 19.43
CA ASN A 101 11.58 -15.06 20.65
C ASN A 101 12.37 -15.44 21.92
N ASP A 102 13.51 -16.12 21.76
CA ASP A 102 14.42 -16.46 22.86
C ASP A 102 15.30 -15.29 23.33
N GLY A 103 15.16 -14.12 22.70
CA GLY A 103 15.89 -12.90 23.05
C GLY A 103 17.13 -12.65 22.19
N ARG A 104 17.59 -13.61 21.38
CA ARG A 104 18.76 -13.40 20.52
C ARG A 104 18.49 -12.38 19.42
N ILE A 105 19.43 -11.47 19.21
CA ILE A 105 19.34 -10.43 18.18
C ILE A 105 20.54 -10.55 17.24
N TYR A 106 20.26 -10.60 15.94
CA TYR A 106 21.29 -10.58 14.91
C TYR A 106 21.16 -9.32 14.07
N LYS A 107 22.27 -8.64 13.83
CA LYS A 107 22.37 -7.51 12.90
C LYS A 107 23.17 -7.91 11.67
N LYS A 108 22.77 -7.44 10.50
CA LYS A 108 23.54 -7.64 9.27
C LYS A 108 24.59 -6.53 9.11
N ALA A 109 25.86 -6.87 9.29
CA ALA A 109 26.99 -5.95 9.12
C ALA A 109 27.94 -6.49 8.04
N LYS A 110 28.29 -5.67 7.04
CA LYS A 110 29.24 -6.02 5.96
C LYS A 110 28.96 -7.38 5.27
N GLY A 111 27.69 -7.76 5.15
CA GLY A 111 27.27 -9.02 4.53
C GLY A 111 27.28 -10.25 5.44
N LYS A 112 27.75 -10.14 6.69
CA LYS A 112 27.71 -11.20 7.70
C LYS A 112 26.64 -10.88 8.76
N TRP A 113 26.20 -11.92 9.45
CA TRP A 113 25.32 -11.80 10.61
C TRP A 113 26.18 -11.79 11.87
N GLU A 114 25.97 -10.77 12.70
CA GLU A 114 26.64 -10.61 13.98
C GLU A 114 25.57 -10.63 15.06
N GLU A 115 25.74 -11.53 16.03
CA GLU A 115 24.92 -11.53 17.24
C GLU A 115 25.28 -10.30 18.07
N VAL A 116 24.26 -9.61 18.56
CA VAL A 116 24.41 -8.42 19.40
C VAL A 116 23.61 -8.63 20.67
N GLU A 117 24.22 -8.26 21.78
CA GLU A 117 23.52 -8.18 23.06
C GLU A 117 22.49 -7.05 22.99
N ASP A 118 21.31 -7.28 23.58
CA ASP A 118 20.26 -6.27 23.71
C ASP A 118 20.81 -5.20 24.66
N GLU A 119 21.22 -4.04 24.12
CA GLU A 119 21.55 -2.86 24.93
C GLU A 119 20.24 -2.39 25.57
N ASN A 120 19.97 -2.89 26.79
CA ASN A 120 18.93 -2.37 27.68
C ASN A 120 19.09 -0.87 27.92
#